data_AF-A0A6V8KKR5-F1
#
_entry.id   AF-A0A6V8KKR5-F1
#
_cell.length_a   1.000
_cell.length_b   1.000
_cell.length_c   1.000
_cell.angle_alpha   90.00
_cell.angle_beta   90.00
_cell.angle_gamma   90.00
#
_symmetry.space_group_name_H-M   'P 1'
#
loop_
_entity.id
_entity.type
_entity.pdbx_description
1 polymer ?
#
loop_
_entity_poly.entity_id
_entity_poly.type
_entity_poly.pdbx_seq_one_letter_code
_entity_poly.pdbx_strand_id
1 'polypeptide(L)'
;MTGETALFVVVVGARFLVPLLIPRFPLPAVLAALVLDAADQSIFQAFGYDPPGYQGYDKAMDMYYLAIAYLSTMRNWASLPALQVAAFLYFYRLAGVVAFELTQWRGLLLIFPNTFEYFFIAYEVVRLRRNPARYGMRAWITVAAVIWIFVKLPQEYWIHIAQLDFTDTLAAYPWFGPLIAVALVAAALVVWFVIRPRLPAPDWRWRVAADPLPAGLATAAGRDRWIVAHGRFLSLATLEKVVLVGCLSVIYGRVLPDRQSTDGELFLGVAAFVCANAAISLWAARAGRGRDSILAAFGVRVLINVGLVVLADWLLGRGDGGLNLGNALFFILLLSLITLLDDRYRPIQEARTAGAGAAGAPGAPATVS
;
A
#
# COMPACT_ATOMS: atom_id res chain seq x y z
N MET A 1 -19.24 0.59 -27.01
CA MET A 1 -19.11 1.03 -25.61
C MET A 1 -19.79 2.37 -25.51
N THR A 2 -20.72 2.57 -24.58
CA THR A 2 -21.29 3.90 -24.32
C THR A 2 -20.19 4.81 -23.74
N GLY A 3 -20.33 6.14 -23.87
CA GLY A 3 -19.35 7.09 -23.33
C GLY A 3 -19.11 6.91 -21.83
N GLU A 4 -20.16 6.54 -21.10
CA GLU A 4 -20.14 6.24 -19.66
C GLU A 4 -19.28 5.02 -19.32
N THR A 5 -19.40 3.91 -20.08
CA THR A 5 -18.55 2.72 -19.86
C THR A 5 -17.09 3.04 -20.15
N ALA A 6 -16.81 3.86 -21.17
CA ALA A 6 -15.43 4.27 -21.47
C ALA A 6 -14.85 5.12 -20.33
N LEU A 7 -15.62 6.08 -19.80
CA LEU A 7 -15.22 6.90 -18.64
C LEU A 7 -14.91 6.03 -17.41
N PHE A 8 -15.82 5.10 -17.07
CA PHE A 8 -15.63 4.16 -15.98
C PHE A 8 -14.32 3.37 -16.12
N VAL A 9 -14.08 2.78 -17.29
CA VAL A 9 -12.86 2.01 -17.56
C VAL A 9 -11.60 2.88 -17.45
N VAL A 10 -11.66 4.14 -17.90
CA VAL A 10 -10.52 5.06 -17.81
C VAL A 10 -10.23 5.44 -16.35
N VAL A 11 -11.24 5.82 -15.57
CA VAL A 11 -11.06 6.23 -14.16
C VAL A 11 -10.58 5.05 -13.32
N VAL A 12 -11.24 3.90 -13.41
CA VAL A 12 -10.84 2.68 -12.69
C VAL A 12 -9.47 2.18 -13.16
N GLY A 13 -9.22 2.22 -14.47
CA GLY A 13 -7.92 1.88 -15.05
C GLY A 13 -6.80 2.79 -14.54
N ALA A 14 -7.05 4.09 -14.44
CA ALA A 14 -6.10 5.04 -13.86
C ALA A 14 -5.86 4.75 -12.37
N ARG A 15 -6.92 4.49 -11.58
CA ARG A 15 -6.81 4.14 -10.15
C ARG A 15 -6.01 2.86 -9.94
N PHE A 16 -6.04 1.92 -10.90
CA PHE A 16 -5.24 0.70 -10.84
C PHE A 16 -3.78 0.90 -11.28
N LEU A 17 -3.55 1.68 -12.35
CA LEU A 17 -2.24 1.82 -12.99
C LEU A 17 -1.34 2.87 -12.31
N VAL A 18 -1.90 3.97 -11.80
CA VAL A 18 -1.11 5.05 -11.16
C VAL A 18 -0.35 4.54 -9.94
N PRO A 19 -0.93 3.73 -9.02
CA PRO A 19 -0.19 3.17 -7.90
C PRO A 19 1.03 2.32 -8.31
N LEU A 20 1.00 1.68 -9.49
CA LEU A 20 2.14 0.90 -10.00
C LEU A 20 3.39 1.74 -10.29
N LEU A 21 3.24 3.06 -10.38
CA LEU A 21 4.35 3.99 -10.55
C LEU A 21 5.04 4.32 -9.21
N ILE A 22 4.40 4.06 -8.06
CA ILE A 22 4.92 4.37 -6.72
C ILE A 22 6.30 3.72 -6.47
N PRO A 23 6.54 2.44 -6.80
CA PRO A 23 7.87 1.85 -6.63
C PRO A 23 9.00 2.58 -7.40
N ARG A 24 8.67 3.31 -8.48
CA ARG A 24 9.65 3.99 -9.35
C ARG A 24 9.73 5.49 -9.12
N PHE A 25 8.59 6.14 -8.89
CA PHE A 25 8.41 7.58 -8.67
C PHE A 25 7.49 7.78 -7.45
N PRO A 26 7.98 7.49 -6.23
CA PRO A 26 7.13 7.32 -5.05
C PRO A 26 6.32 8.56 -4.72
N LEU A 27 6.95 9.74 -4.64
CA LEU A 27 6.22 10.96 -4.29
C LEU A 27 5.22 11.41 -5.37
N PRO A 28 5.60 11.61 -6.65
CA PRO A 28 4.63 12.07 -7.65
C PRO A 28 3.49 11.08 -7.86
N ALA A 29 3.76 9.78 -7.82
CA ALA A 29 2.74 8.76 -8.02
C ALA A 29 1.77 8.68 -6.85
N VAL A 30 2.25 8.78 -5.60
CA VAL A 30 1.36 8.83 -4.42
C VAL A 30 0.48 10.07 -4.45
N LEU A 31 1.02 11.23 -4.81
CA LEU A 31 0.24 12.46 -4.93
C LEU A 31 -0.78 12.36 -6.07
N ALA A 32 -0.39 11.79 -7.21
CA ALA A 32 -1.31 11.56 -8.32
C ALA A 32 -2.43 10.59 -7.95
N ALA A 33 -2.14 9.53 -7.19
CA ALA A 33 -3.14 8.60 -6.69
C ALA A 33 -4.13 9.29 -5.75
N LEU A 34 -3.65 10.13 -4.81
CA LEU A 34 -4.50 10.88 -3.89
C LEU A 34 -5.40 11.90 -4.62
N VAL A 35 -4.87 12.58 -5.63
CA VAL A 35 -5.67 13.51 -6.45
C VAL A 35 -6.73 12.76 -7.25
N LEU A 36 -6.37 11.61 -7.83
CA LEU A 36 -7.32 10.79 -8.58
C LEU A 36 -8.41 10.23 -7.66
N ASP A 37 -8.03 9.85 -6.44
CA ASP A 37 -8.95 9.37 -5.41
C ASP A 37 -9.96 10.44 -4.97
N ALA A 38 -9.51 11.68 -4.74
CA ALA A 38 -10.41 12.76 -4.40
C ALA A 38 -11.32 13.21 -5.56
N ALA A 39 -10.93 12.93 -6.81
CA ALA A 39 -11.61 13.43 -8.01
C ALA A 39 -12.61 12.43 -8.63
N ASP A 40 -12.50 11.14 -8.34
CA ASP A 40 -13.22 10.09 -9.05
C ASP A 40 -14.75 10.22 -8.98
N GLN A 41 -15.31 10.41 -7.80
CA GLN A 41 -16.74 10.54 -7.56
C GLN A 41 -17.27 11.83 -8.18
N SER A 42 -16.50 12.91 -8.10
CA SER A 42 -16.81 14.18 -8.75
C SER A 42 -16.82 14.05 -10.28
N ILE A 43 -15.87 13.27 -10.85
CA ILE A 43 -15.83 12.97 -12.28
C ILE A 43 -17.07 12.16 -12.68
N PHE A 44 -17.46 11.14 -11.92
CA PHE A 44 -18.66 10.36 -12.21
C PHE A 44 -19.95 11.20 -12.16
N GLN A 45 -20.09 12.02 -11.12
CA GLN A 45 -21.23 12.93 -10.97
C GLN A 45 -21.30 13.96 -12.09
N ALA A 46 -20.17 14.54 -12.51
CA ALA A 46 -20.13 15.52 -13.60
C ALA A 46 -20.62 14.95 -14.95
N PHE A 47 -20.53 13.63 -15.14
CA PHE A 47 -21.00 12.94 -16.33
C PHE A 47 -22.37 12.25 -16.14
N GLY A 48 -23.03 12.46 -15.00
CA GLY A 48 -24.36 11.93 -14.72
C GLY A 48 -24.41 10.41 -14.57
N TYR A 49 -23.28 9.77 -14.27
CA TYR A 49 -23.16 8.31 -14.15
C TYR A 49 -22.82 7.92 -12.71
N ASP A 50 -23.65 7.06 -12.09
CA ASP A 50 -23.36 6.46 -10.79
C ASP A 50 -23.22 4.94 -10.95
N PRO A 51 -21.99 4.40 -10.98
CA PRO A 51 -21.78 2.98 -11.23
C PRO A 51 -22.33 2.14 -10.06
N PRO A 52 -23.22 1.16 -10.31
CA PRO A 52 -23.76 0.32 -9.25
C PRO A 52 -22.64 -0.48 -8.57
N GLY A 53 -22.55 -0.37 -7.24
CA GLY A 53 -21.51 -1.04 -6.45
C GLY A 53 -20.13 -0.39 -6.49
N TYR A 54 -19.99 0.82 -7.06
CA TYR A 54 -18.70 1.53 -7.14
C TYR A 54 -17.99 1.69 -5.80
N GLN A 55 -18.74 2.00 -4.74
CA GLN A 55 -18.21 2.17 -3.38
C GLN A 55 -17.42 0.96 -2.88
N GLY A 56 -17.80 -0.26 -3.30
CA GLY A 56 -17.04 -1.46 -3.01
C GLY A 56 -15.69 -1.46 -3.74
N TYR A 57 -15.71 -1.24 -5.06
CA TYR A 57 -14.48 -1.17 -5.86
C TYR A 57 -13.55 -0.05 -5.39
N ASP A 58 -14.09 1.12 -5.08
CA ASP A 58 -13.37 2.27 -4.54
C ASP A 58 -12.57 1.90 -3.29
N LYS A 59 -13.25 1.33 -2.28
CA LYS A 59 -12.60 0.83 -1.07
C LYS A 59 -11.54 -0.23 -1.35
N ALA A 60 -11.77 -1.14 -2.31
CA ALA A 60 -10.78 -2.14 -2.69
C ALA A 60 -9.53 -1.49 -3.34
N MET A 61 -9.75 -0.47 -4.16
CA MET A 61 -8.68 0.30 -4.80
C MET A 61 -7.87 1.10 -3.79
N ASP A 62 -8.49 1.66 -2.74
CA ASP A 62 -7.77 2.34 -1.65
C ASP A 62 -6.82 1.39 -0.92
N MET A 63 -7.32 0.21 -0.56
CA MET A 63 -6.51 -0.79 0.13
C MET A 63 -5.38 -1.32 -0.74
N TYR A 64 -5.64 -1.49 -2.03
CA TYR A 64 -4.63 -1.80 -3.03
C TYR A 64 -3.55 -0.73 -3.12
N TYR A 65 -3.94 0.52 -3.28
CA TYR A 65 -3.04 1.66 -3.35
C TYR A 65 -2.13 1.74 -2.13
N LEU A 66 -2.69 1.64 -0.92
CA LEU A 66 -1.92 1.64 0.33
C LEU A 66 -1.00 0.42 0.43
N ALA A 67 -1.43 -0.76 -0.03
CA ALA A 67 -0.59 -1.94 -0.08
C ALA A 67 0.62 -1.75 -1.02
N ILE A 68 0.41 -1.15 -2.20
CA ILE A 68 1.50 -0.84 -3.14
C ILE A 68 2.47 0.18 -2.53
N ALA A 69 1.94 1.22 -1.87
CA ALA A 69 2.75 2.19 -1.16
C ALA A 69 3.60 1.52 -0.07
N TYR A 70 2.99 0.66 0.76
CA TYR A 70 3.69 -0.11 1.79
C TYR A 70 4.79 -1.01 1.20
N LEU A 71 4.48 -1.81 0.19
CA LEU A 71 5.45 -2.67 -0.48
C LEU A 71 6.61 -1.86 -1.11
N SER A 72 6.32 -0.67 -1.62
CA SER A 72 7.35 0.21 -2.16
C SER A 72 8.35 0.67 -1.10
N THR A 73 7.96 0.75 0.18
CA THR A 73 8.88 1.08 1.29
C THR A 73 9.97 0.01 1.43
N MET A 74 9.64 -1.28 1.31
CA MET A 74 10.61 -2.37 1.36
C MET A 74 11.64 -2.27 0.23
N ARG A 75 11.21 -1.82 -0.94
CA ARG A 75 12.09 -1.64 -2.11
C ARG A 75 12.99 -0.41 -1.96
N ASN A 76 12.41 0.71 -1.54
CA ASN A 76 12.98 2.05 -1.73
C ASN A 76 13.62 2.63 -0.47
N TRP A 77 13.13 2.28 0.72
CA TRP A 77 13.55 2.95 1.94
C TRP A 77 14.84 2.37 2.49
N ALA A 78 15.77 3.26 2.83
CA ALA A 78 17.06 2.89 3.40
C ALA A 78 17.08 2.97 4.95
N SER A 79 16.07 3.61 5.55
CA SER A 79 16.00 3.83 7.00
C SER A 79 15.14 2.75 7.66
N LEU A 80 15.78 1.84 8.40
CA LEU A 80 15.08 0.79 9.15
C LEU A 80 14.09 1.36 10.20
N PRO A 81 14.43 2.41 10.98
CA PRO A 81 13.47 2.99 11.90
C PRO A 81 12.21 3.53 11.21
N ALA A 82 12.37 4.20 10.06
CA ALA A 82 11.23 4.68 9.29
C ALA A 82 10.36 3.52 8.78
N LEU A 83 10.99 2.46 8.29
CA LEU A 83 10.30 1.26 7.82
C LEU A 83 9.48 0.58 8.92
N GLN A 84 10.02 0.48 10.13
CA GLN A 84 9.30 -0.09 11.27
C GLN A 84 8.08 0.75 11.65
N VAL A 85 8.22 2.08 11.67
CA VAL A 85 7.09 2.99 11.91
C VAL A 85 6.05 2.87 10.79
N ALA A 86 6.48 2.83 9.53
CA ALA A 86 5.60 2.67 8.37
C ALA A 86 4.82 1.34 8.43
N ALA A 87 5.50 0.23 8.73
CA ALA A 87 4.86 -1.07 8.90
C ALA A 87 3.83 -1.03 10.02
N PHE A 88 4.18 -0.48 11.20
CA PHE A 88 3.22 -0.31 12.28
C PHE A 88 1.99 0.48 11.86
N LEU A 89 2.16 1.67 11.26
CA LEU A 89 1.05 2.53 10.85
C LEU A 89 0.16 1.86 9.80
N TYR A 90 0.76 1.16 8.83
CA TYR A 90 0.02 0.46 7.79
C TYR A 90 -0.79 -0.71 8.35
N PHE A 91 -0.16 -1.60 9.13
CA PHE A 91 -0.87 -2.72 9.75
C PHE A 91 -1.89 -2.28 10.79
N TYR A 92 -1.64 -1.18 11.50
CA TYR A 92 -2.60 -0.57 12.40
C TYR A 92 -3.86 -0.13 11.63
N ARG A 93 -3.70 0.62 10.53
CA ARG A 93 -4.83 0.99 9.67
C ARG A 93 -5.53 -0.24 9.10
N LEU A 94 -4.78 -1.21 8.59
CA LEU A 94 -5.32 -2.44 8.01
C LEU A 94 -6.19 -3.24 9.00
N ALA A 95 -5.72 -3.37 10.25
CA ALA A 95 -6.49 -4.01 11.32
C ALA A 95 -7.78 -3.23 11.64
N GLY A 96 -7.72 -1.90 11.65
CA GLY A 96 -8.88 -1.04 11.81
C GLY A 96 -9.93 -1.21 10.72
N VAL A 97 -9.50 -1.28 9.46
CA VAL A 97 -10.41 -1.52 8.32
C VAL A 97 -11.05 -2.90 8.45
N VAL A 98 -10.29 -3.95 8.77
CA VAL A 98 -10.87 -5.29 9.02
C VAL A 98 -11.91 -5.23 10.15
N ALA A 99 -11.58 -4.61 11.27
CA ALA A 99 -12.51 -4.49 12.40
C ALA A 99 -13.78 -3.69 12.02
N PHE A 100 -13.63 -2.63 11.22
CA PHE A 100 -14.75 -1.87 10.68
C PHE A 100 -15.62 -2.73 9.77
N GLU A 101 -15.05 -3.49 8.85
CA GLU A 101 -15.84 -4.37 7.97
C GLU A 101 -16.61 -5.45 8.74
N LEU A 102 -16.07 -5.92 9.87
CA LEU A 102 -16.72 -6.94 10.69
C LEU A 102 -17.81 -6.39 11.62
N THR A 103 -17.65 -5.16 12.12
CA THR A 103 -18.55 -4.58 13.14
C THR A 103 -19.48 -3.50 12.59
N GLN A 104 -19.14 -2.95 11.41
CA GLN A 104 -19.76 -1.77 10.79
C GLN A 104 -19.75 -0.52 11.69
N TRP A 105 -18.90 -0.50 12.73
CA TRP A 105 -18.82 0.62 13.67
C TRP A 105 -17.84 1.68 13.18
N ARG A 106 -18.38 2.80 12.68
CA ARG A 106 -17.59 3.93 12.11
C ARG A 106 -16.55 4.52 13.07
N GLY A 107 -16.76 4.42 14.38
CA GLY A 107 -15.80 4.90 15.38
C GLY A 107 -14.42 4.24 15.28
N LEU A 108 -14.34 3.03 14.70
CA LEU A 108 -13.06 2.36 14.44
C LEU A 108 -12.19 3.12 13.43
N LEU A 109 -12.76 3.82 12.45
CA LEU A 109 -11.98 4.56 11.47
C LEU A 109 -11.25 5.75 12.11
N LEU A 110 -11.85 6.36 13.13
CA LEU A 110 -11.19 7.39 13.95
C LEU A 110 -10.08 6.83 14.84
N ILE A 111 -10.30 5.65 15.42
CA ILE A 111 -9.29 4.98 16.28
C ILE A 111 -8.10 4.53 15.43
N PHE A 112 -8.38 4.04 14.22
CA PHE A 112 -7.40 3.53 13.27
C PHE A 112 -7.28 4.44 12.03
N PRO A 113 -6.80 5.69 12.18
CA PRO A 113 -6.79 6.66 11.10
C PRO A 113 -5.73 6.29 10.05
N ASN A 114 -5.88 6.77 8.82
CA ASN A 114 -4.90 6.53 7.76
C ASN A 114 -3.66 7.44 7.89
N THR A 115 -2.92 7.33 9.00
CA THR A 115 -1.68 8.09 9.23
C THR A 115 -0.53 7.62 8.33
N PHE A 116 -0.57 6.36 7.89
CA PHE A 116 0.47 5.75 7.06
C PHE A 116 0.70 6.52 5.75
N GLU A 117 -0.36 6.88 5.02
CA GLU A 117 -0.26 7.60 3.74
C GLU A 117 0.51 8.92 3.88
N TYR A 118 0.17 9.71 4.91
CA TYR A 118 0.77 11.02 5.14
C TYR A 118 2.21 10.88 5.65
N PHE A 119 2.46 9.85 6.45
CA PHE A 119 3.81 9.50 6.88
C PHE A 119 4.69 9.09 5.69
N PHE A 120 4.15 8.34 4.74
CA PHE A 120 4.82 7.97 3.50
C PHE A 120 5.21 9.21 2.69
N ILE A 121 4.27 10.15 2.50
CA ILE A 121 4.53 11.43 1.82
C ILE A 121 5.62 12.20 2.56
N ALA A 122 5.54 12.32 3.89
CA ALA A 122 6.53 13.04 4.69
C ALA A 122 7.93 12.44 4.54
N TYR A 123 8.06 11.10 4.58
CA TYR A 123 9.31 10.42 4.33
C TYR A 123 9.87 10.73 2.94
N GLU A 124 9.06 10.60 1.89
CA GLU A 124 9.51 10.82 0.52
C GLU A 124 9.87 12.29 0.26
N VAL A 125 9.18 13.25 0.89
CA VAL A 125 9.55 14.67 0.86
C VAL A 125 10.93 14.90 1.49
N VAL A 126 11.25 14.23 2.61
CA VAL A 126 12.60 14.27 3.19
C VAL A 126 13.60 13.66 2.20
N ARG A 127 13.29 12.47 1.65
CA ARG A 127 14.14 11.75 0.68
C ARG A 127 14.43 12.55 -0.59
N LEU A 128 13.54 13.44 -1.04
CA LEU A 128 13.77 14.25 -2.23
C LEU A 128 15.10 15.03 -2.19
N ARG A 129 15.54 15.46 -1.00
CA ARG A 129 16.71 16.32 -0.85
C ARG A 129 17.68 15.91 0.25
N ARG A 130 17.33 14.94 1.10
CA ARG A 130 18.09 14.57 2.29
C ARG A 130 18.07 13.07 2.49
N ASN A 131 19.12 12.55 3.12
CA ASN A 131 19.25 11.15 3.47
C ASN A 131 18.38 10.80 4.68
N PRO A 132 17.30 10.01 4.50
CA PRO A 132 16.42 9.63 5.61
C PRO A 132 17.10 8.74 6.66
N ALA A 133 18.22 8.09 6.33
CA ALA A 133 18.98 7.27 7.26
C ALA A 133 19.69 8.06 8.36
N ARG A 134 19.81 9.39 8.22
CA ARG A 134 20.34 10.27 9.27
C ARG A 134 19.41 10.40 10.48
N TYR A 135 18.11 10.12 10.30
CA TYR A 135 17.10 10.30 11.33
C TYR A 135 16.83 8.97 12.04
N GLY A 136 16.98 8.98 13.37
CA GLY A 136 16.71 7.82 14.22
C GLY A 136 15.22 7.61 14.50
N MET A 137 14.92 6.53 15.22
CA MET A 137 13.55 6.11 15.58
C MET A 137 12.72 7.24 16.21
N ARG A 138 13.29 7.97 17.18
CA ARG A 138 12.59 9.05 17.88
C ARG A 138 12.05 10.12 16.91
N ALA A 139 12.86 10.52 15.92
CA ALA A 139 12.45 11.54 14.96
C ALA A 139 11.26 11.05 14.10
N TRP A 140 11.30 9.81 13.62
CA TRP A 140 10.22 9.24 12.82
C TRP A 140 8.94 9.01 13.62
N ILE A 141 9.04 8.59 14.88
CA ILE A 141 7.89 8.51 15.80
C ILE A 141 7.31 9.90 16.02
N THR A 142 8.12 10.93 16.25
CA THR A 142 7.62 12.30 16.41
C THR A 142 6.91 12.79 15.15
N VAL A 143 7.46 12.55 13.96
CA VAL A 143 6.79 12.89 12.69
C VAL A 143 5.45 12.16 12.57
N ALA A 144 5.42 10.85 12.84
CA ALA A 144 4.18 10.07 12.81
C ALA A 144 3.15 10.59 13.82
N ALA A 145 3.57 10.89 15.06
CA ALA A 145 2.69 11.41 16.11
C ALA A 145 2.13 12.79 15.77
N VAL A 146 2.95 13.69 15.20
CA VAL A 146 2.50 15.01 14.77
C VAL A 146 1.45 14.90 13.65
N ILE A 147 1.71 14.07 12.64
CA ILE A 147 0.75 13.81 11.56
C ILE A 147 -0.54 13.21 12.13
N TRP A 148 -0.41 12.21 13.00
CA TRP A 148 -1.55 11.54 13.61
C TRP A 148 -2.43 12.54 14.39
N ILE A 149 -1.85 13.26 15.34
CA ILE A 149 -2.59 14.05 16.32
C ILE A 149 -3.14 15.34 15.70
N PHE A 150 -2.34 16.05 14.91
CA PHE A 150 -2.69 17.39 14.44
C PHE A 150 -3.32 17.41 13.05
N VAL A 151 -3.11 16.37 12.24
CA VAL A 151 -3.69 16.30 10.89
C VAL A 151 -4.79 15.27 10.84
N LYS A 152 -4.49 14.03 11.23
CA LYS A 152 -5.40 12.90 10.98
C LYS A 152 -6.56 12.81 11.95
N LEU A 153 -6.36 12.94 13.26
CA LEU A 153 -7.49 12.90 14.21
C LEU A 153 -8.55 13.97 13.93
N PRO A 154 -8.20 15.24 13.67
CA PRO A 154 -9.19 16.25 13.27
C PRO A 154 -9.89 15.90 11.96
N GLN A 155 -9.15 15.43 10.95
CA GLN A 155 -9.71 15.03 9.65
C GLN A 155 -10.70 13.86 9.81
N GLU A 156 -10.33 12.82 10.56
CA GLU A 156 -11.14 11.61 10.73
C GLU A 156 -12.36 11.88 11.62
N TYR A 157 -12.23 12.77 12.61
CA TYR A 157 -13.37 13.25 13.39
C TYR A 157 -14.38 13.98 12.49
N TRP A 158 -13.88 14.88 11.64
CA TRP A 158 -14.70 15.65 10.71
C TRP A 158 -15.49 14.76 9.75
N ILE A 159 -14.82 13.76 9.16
CA ILE A 159 -15.43 12.86 8.17
C ILE A 159 -16.34 11.82 8.82
N HIS A 160 -15.92 11.18 9.92
CA HIS A 160 -16.62 9.99 10.43
C HIS A 160 -17.57 10.26 11.59
N ILE A 161 -17.27 11.25 12.45
CA ILE A 161 -18.16 11.62 13.57
C ILE A 161 -19.08 12.76 13.14
N ALA A 162 -18.52 13.87 12.67
CA ALA A 162 -19.30 15.02 12.27
C ALA A 162 -20.02 14.81 10.92
N GLN A 163 -19.55 13.86 10.09
CA GLN A 163 -20.13 13.53 8.78
C GLN A 163 -20.29 14.74 7.87
N LEU A 164 -19.31 15.65 7.94
CA LEU A 164 -19.30 16.88 7.18
C LEU A 164 -18.53 16.66 5.87
N ASP A 165 -19.21 16.83 4.74
CA ASP A 165 -18.55 16.92 3.45
C ASP A 165 -17.83 18.27 3.32
N PHE A 166 -16.60 18.24 2.81
CA PHE A 166 -15.81 19.44 2.61
C PHE A 166 -16.46 20.42 1.63
N THR A 167 -17.02 19.89 0.53
CA THR A 167 -17.64 20.67 -0.55
C THR A 167 -18.91 21.35 -0.04
N ASP A 168 -19.74 20.60 0.69
CA ASP A 168 -20.95 21.14 1.29
C ASP A 168 -20.64 22.20 2.34
N THR A 169 -19.59 22.00 3.15
CA THR A 169 -19.15 22.98 4.14
C THR A 169 -18.64 24.26 3.47
N LEU A 170 -17.87 24.12 2.39
CA LEU A 170 -17.34 25.26 1.63
C LEU A 170 -18.47 26.07 0.98
N ALA A 171 -19.51 25.38 0.47
CA ALA A 171 -20.69 26.02 -0.08
C ALA A 171 -21.56 26.68 1.01
N ALA A 172 -21.69 26.06 2.18
CA ALA A 172 -22.50 26.56 3.28
C ALA A 172 -21.87 27.75 4.01
N TYR A 173 -20.54 27.82 4.09
CA TYR A 173 -19.82 28.84 4.88
C TYR A 173 -18.82 29.62 4.03
N PRO A 174 -19.17 30.83 3.55
CA PRO A 174 -18.29 31.65 2.71
C PRO A 174 -16.94 32.02 3.35
N TRP A 175 -16.85 32.03 4.68
CA TRP A 175 -15.62 32.31 5.43
C TRP A 175 -14.68 31.11 5.54
N PHE A 176 -15.16 29.89 5.28
CA PHE A 176 -14.39 28.66 5.46
C PHE A 176 -13.24 28.55 4.46
N GLY A 177 -13.48 28.92 3.20
CA GLY A 177 -12.45 28.98 2.15
C GLY A 177 -11.29 29.93 2.51
N PRO A 178 -11.56 31.20 2.83
CA PRO A 178 -10.55 32.12 3.35
C PRO A 178 -9.81 31.61 4.58
N LEU A 179 -10.50 30.97 5.55
CA LEU A 179 -9.86 30.39 6.72
C LEU A 179 -8.84 29.31 6.33
N ILE A 180 -9.20 28.41 5.41
CA ILE A 180 -8.27 27.38 4.91
C ILE A 180 -7.08 28.01 4.22
N ALA A 181 -7.30 29.02 3.36
CA ALA A 181 -6.22 29.72 2.69
C ALA A 181 -5.25 30.35 3.71
N VAL A 182 -5.77 31.00 4.75
CA VAL A 182 -4.97 31.57 5.85
C VAL A 182 -4.22 30.47 6.60
N ALA A 183 -4.87 29.34 6.91
CA ALA A 183 -4.23 28.21 7.59
C ALA A 183 -3.10 27.60 6.76
N LEU A 184 -3.28 27.44 5.44
CA LEU A 184 -2.25 26.95 4.52
C LEU A 184 -1.08 27.93 4.41
N VAL A 185 -1.36 29.23 4.32
CA VAL A 185 -0.32 30.27 4.33
C VAL A 185 0.44 30.25 5.66
N ALA A 186 -0.25 30.18 6.80
CA ALA A 186 0.37 30.08 8.11
C ALA A 186 1.26 28.83 8.22
N ALA A 187 0.78 27.67 7.75
CA ALA A 187 1.58 26.45 7.70
C ALA A 187 2.82 26.61 6.80
N ALA A 188 2.68 27.23 5.63
CA ALA A 188 3.79 27.52 4.73
C ALA A 188 4.82 28.48 5.37
N LEU A 189 4.36 29.50 6.10
CA LEU A 189 5.20 30.42 6.86
C LEU A 189 5.96 29.69 7.98
N VAL A 190 5.30 28.81 8.74
CA VAL A 190 5.94 27.97 9.75
C VAL A 190 7.00 27.08 9.10
N VAL A 191 6.69 26.43 7.97
CA VAL A 191 7.67 25.62 7.24
C VAL A 191 8.86 26.47 6.79
N TRP A 192 8.62 27.68 6.27
CA TRP A 192 9.66 28.54 5.71
C TRP A 192 10.55 29.21 6.77
N PHE A 193 9.97 29.71 7.85
CA PHE A 193 10.67 30.49 8.87
C PHE A 193 11.07 29.68 10.11
N VAL A 194 10.34 28.62 10.45
CA VAL A 194 10.59 27.82 11.66
C VAL A 194 11.31 26.52 11.29
N ILE A 195 10.77 25.76 10.34
CA ILE A 195 11.31 24.43 10.04
C ILE A 195 12.55 24.53 9.14
N ARG A 196 12.45 25.19 7.99
CA ARG A 196 13.51 25.25 6.97
C ARG A 196 14.88 25.72 7.51
N PRO A 197 14.99 26.76 8.36
CA PRO A 197 16.29 27.21 8.88
C PRO A 197 16.92 26.21 9.87
N ARG A 198 16.11 25.36 10.51
CA ARG A 198 16.57 24.31 11.43
C ARG A 198 16.94 23.02 10.70
N LEU A 199 16.62 22.91 9.41
CA LEU A 199 16.95 21.71 8.63
C LEU A 199 18.42 21.76 8.19
N PRO A 200 19.13 20.61 8.23
CA PRO A 200 20.47 20.52 7.70
C PRO A 200 20.50 20.82 6.19
N ALA A 201 21.69 21.17 5.70
CA ALA A 201 21.94 21.37 4.28
C ALA A 201 21.46 20.14 3.47
N PRO A 202 20.89 20.34 2.27
CA PRO A 202 20.49 19.26 1.39
C PRO A 202 21.67 18.34 1.08
N ASP A 203 21.47 17.02 1.19
CA ASP A 203 22.50 16.02 0.87
C ASP A 203 22.69 15.85 -0.64
N TRP A 204 21.65 16.14 -1.43
CA TRP A 204 21.68 16.01 -2.89
C TRP A 204 20.76 17.01 -3.59
N ARG A 205 20.97 17.16 -4.90
CA ARG A 205 20.00 17.77 -5.82
C ARG A 205 18.73 16.92 -5.86
N TRP A 206 17.59 17.51 -6.22
CA TRP A 206 16.28 16.84 -6.26
C TRP A 206 16.34 15.42 -6.84
N ARG A 207 15.99 14.41 -6.02
CA ARG A 207 15.92 12.99 -6.40
C ARG A 207 14.48 12.50 -6.34
N VAL A 208 13.78 12.63 -7.48
CA VAL A 208 12.38 12.19 -7.60
C VAL A 208 12.27 10.68 -7.82
N ALA A 209 13.22 10.11 -8.55
CA ALA A 209 13.31 8.68 -8.80
C ALA A 209 13.67 7.88 -7.54
N ALA A 210 13.14 6.67 -7.41
CA ALA A 210 13.60 5.69 -6.41
C ALA A 210 15.08 5.33 -6.60
N ASP A 211 15.77 5.02 -5.51
CA ASP A 211 17.18 4.63 -5.54
C ASP A 211 17.39 3.30 -6.27
N PRO A 212 18.56 3.08 -6.89
CA PRO A 212 18.86 1.83 -7.55
C PRO A 212 18.82 0.65 -6.55
N LEU A 213 18.49 -0.53 -7.07
CA LEU A 213 18.48 -1.76 -6.30
C LEU A 213 19.91 -2.13 -5.86
N PRO A 214 20.08 -2.83 -4.72
CA PRO A 214 21.39 -3.34 -4.32
C PRO A 214 22.02 -4.23 -5.40
N ALA A 215 23.35 -4.13 -5.55
CA ALA A 215 24.10 -4.93 -6.50
C ALA A 215 23.84 -6.43 -6.25
N GLY A 216 23.56 -7.19 -7.31
CA GLY A 216 23.27 -8.63 -7.21
C GLY A 216 21.81 -8.99 -6.92
N LEU A 217 20.91 -8.05 -6.58
CA LEU A 217 19.47 -8.31 -6.37
C LEU A 217 18.56 -7.78 -7.48
N ALA A 218 19.14 -7.16 -8.51
CA ALA A 218 18.40 -6.68 -9.68
C ALA A 218 17.81 -7.85 -10.50
N THR A 219 18.52 -8.97 -10.59
CA THR A 219 18.08 -10.17 -11.32
C THR A 219 17.30 -11.13 -10.43
N ALA A 220 16.41 -11.92 -11.03
CA ALA A 220 15.65 -12.98 -10.40
C ALA A 220 16.56 -14.06 -9.84
N ALA A 221 17.56 -14.49 -10.61
CA ALA A 221 18.58 -15.42 -10.12
C ALA A 221 19.33 -14.88 -8.88
N GLY A 222 19.57 -13.56 -8.84
CA GLY A 222 20.15 -12.88 -7.69
C GLY A 222 19.27 -12.96 -6.43
N ARG A 223 17.99 -12.67 -6.59
CA ARG A 223 16.99 -12.77 -5.50
C ARG A 223 16.78 -14.22 -5.05
N ASP A 224 16.68 -15.17 -5.98
CA ASP A 224 16.49 -16.59 -5.66
C ASP A 224 17.67 -17.12 -4.83
N ARG A 225 18.91 -16.78 -5.20
CA ARG A 225 20.10 -17.11 -4.40
C ARG A 225 20.05 -16.52 -2.99
N TRP A 226 19.60 -15.28 -2.87
CA TRP A 226 19.44 -14.63 -1.56
C TRP A 226 18.40 -15.36 -0.70
N ILE A 227 17.24 -15.68 -1.27
CA ILE A 227 16.15 -16.41 -0.60
C ILE A 227 16.62 -17.80 -0.18
N VAL A 228 17.39 -18.52 -1.00
CA VAL A 228 17.92 -19.83 -0.62
C VAL A 228 18.94 -19.71 0.52
N ALA A 229 19.80 -18.68 0.50
CA ALA A 229 20.84 -18.51 1.51
C ALA A 229 20.31 -17.98 2.86
N HIS A 230 19.28 -17.14 2.86
CA HIS A 230 18.79 -16.43 4.06
C HIS A 230 17.33 -16.73 4.41
N GLY A 231 16.60 -17.43 3.54
CA GLY A 231 15.17 -17.68 3.70
C GLY A 231 14.88 -18.62 4.86
N ARG A 232 14.18 -18.12 5.87
CA ARG A 232 13.65 -18.90 6.97
C ARG A 232 12.15 -19.09 6.79
N PHE A 233 11.66 -20.33 6.92
CA PHE A 233 10.23 -20.64 6.77
C PHE A 233 9.39 -19.91 7.83
N LEU A 234 9.85 -19.94 9.08
CA LEU A 234 9.26 -19.21 10.20
C LEU A 234 10.09 -17.96 10.47
N SER A 235 9.66 -16.84 9.88
CA SER A 235 10.24 -15.53 10.11
C SER A 235 9.12 -14.53 10.38
N LEU A 236 9.46 -13.42 11.05
CA LEU A 236 8.54 -12.29 11.20
C LEU A 236 8.05 -11.79 9.82
N ALA A 237 8.89 -11.91 8.80
CA ALA A 237 8.58 -11.54 7.42
C ALA A 237 7.51 -12.47 6.80
N THR A 238 7.56 -13.77 7.08
CA THR A 238 6.50 -14.72 6.67
C THR A 238 5.18 -14.39 7.37
N LEU A 239 5.22 -14.09 8.67
CA LEU A 239 4.03 -13.71 9.44
C LEU A 239 3.42 -12.41 8.90
N GLU A 240 4.25 -11.40 8.66
CA GLU A 240 3.84 -10.12 8.08
C GLU A 240 3.13 -10.31 6.73
N LYS A 241 3.68 -11.14 5.84
CA LYS A 241 3.04 -11.49 4.56
C LYS A 241 1.71 -12.20 4.76
N VAL A 242 1.63 -13.17 5.67
CA VAL A 242 0.39 -13.90 5.96
C VAL A 242 -0.68 -12.94 6.49
N VAL A 243 -0.33 -12.04 7.41
CA VAL A 243 -1.24 -11.01 7.94
C VAL A 243 -1.68 -10.07 6.82
N LEU A 244 -0.75 -9.58 5.99
CA LEU A 244 -1.06 -8.69 4.86
C LEU A 244 -2.07 -9.33 3.90
N VAL A 245 -1.74 -10.52 3.39
CA VAL A 245 -2.60 -11.20 2.40
C VAL A 245 -3.90 -11.63 3.05
N GLY A 246 -3.88 -12.09 4.30
CA GLY A 246 -5.07 -12.49 5.06
C GLY A 246 -6.05 -11.32 5.27
N CYS A 247 -5.57 -10.19 5.79
CA CYS A 247 -6.39 -9.00 6.01
C CYS A 247 -6.96 -8.44 4.70
N LEU A 248 -6.13 -8.29 3.65
CA LEU A 248 -6.62 -7.82 2.35
C LEU A 248 -7.69 -8.75 1.77
N SER A 249 -7.50 -10.05 1.90
CA SER A 249 -8.48 -11.03 1.41
C SER A 249 -9.79 -11.00 2.21
N VAL A 250 -9.75 -10.72 3.52
CA VAL A 250 -10.96 -10.51 4.34
C VAL A 250 -11.70 -9.24 3.89
N ILE A 251 -10.98 -8.12 3.71
CA ILE A 251 -11.57 -6.85 3.26
C ILE A 251 -12.22 -7.04 1.89
N TYR A 252 -11.47 -7.58 0.92
CA TYR A 252 -11.96 -7.85 -0.42
C TYR A 252 -13.14 -8.83 -0.45
N GLY A 253 -13.11 -9.84 0.42
CA GLY A 253 -14.19 -10.80 0.56
C GLY A 253 -15.50 -10.22 1.09
N ARG A 254 -15.44 -9.11 1.85
CA ARG A 254 -16.60 -8.36 2.37
C ARG A 254 -17.13 -7.32 1.41
N VAL A 255 -16.23 -6.77 0.59
CA VAL A 255 -16.53 -5.75 -0.42
C VAL A 255 -17.31 -6.31 -1.62
N LEU A 256 -17.33 -7.63 -1.80
CA LEU A 256 -18.07 -8.32 -2.87
C LEU A 256 -19.60 -8.03 -2.83
N PRO A 257 -20.18 -7.44 -3.89
CA PRO A 257 -21.62 -7.45 -4.08
C PRO A 257 -22.13 -8.90 -4.22
N ASP A 258 -23.32 -9.17 -3.67
CA ASP A 258 -24.06 -10.44 -3.85
C ASP A 258 -23.39 -11.71 -3.29
N ARG A 259 -22.66 -11.58 -2.17
CA ARG A 259 -22.06 -12.71 -1.47
C ARG A 259 -23.13 -13.55 -0.75
N GLN A 260 -23.21 -14.85 -1.08
CA GLN A 260 -24.07 -15.81 -0.38
C GLN A 260 -23.34 -16.62 0.73
N SER A 261 -22.01 -16.56 0.79
CA SER A 261 -21.20 -17.36 1.73
C SER A 261 -21.11 -16.74 3.13
N THR A 262 -21.08 -17.58 4.17
CA THR A 262 -20.89 -17.14 5.56
C THR A 262 -19.49 -16.55 5.82
N ASP A 263 -19.34 -15.85 6.95
CA ASP A 263 -18.08 -15.25 7.39
C ASP A 263 -16.99 -16.30 7.68
N GLY A 264 -17.38 -17.44 8.24
CA GLY A 264 -16.48 -18.57 8.52
C GLY A 264 -15.95 -19.22 7.24
N GLU A 265 -16.79 -19.40 6.23
CA GLU A 265 -16.37 -19.87 4.91
C GLU A 265 -15.40 -18.89 4.23
N LEU A 266 -15.59 -17.57 4.41
CA LEU A 266 -14.64 -16.58 3.91
C LEU A 266 -13.28 -16.81 4.53
N PHE A 267 -13.25 -16.88 5.85
CA PHE A 267 -12.03 -16.96 6.62
C PHE A 267 -11.24 -18.22 6.24
N LEU A 268 -11.91 -19.38 6.16
CA LEU A 268 -11.28 -20.63 5.75
C LEU A 268 -10.77 -20.60 4.31
N GLY A 269 -11.56 -20.07 3.36
CA GLY A 269 -11.15 -19.94 1.96
C GLY A 269 -9.94 -19.04 1.78
N VAL A 270 -9.92 -17.90 2.48
CA VAL A 270 -8.79 -16.97 2.50
C VAL A 270 -7.54 -17.60 3.12
N ALA A 271 -7.69 -18.23 4.29
CA ALA A 271 -6.57 -18.87 4.97
C ALA A 271 -5.94 -19.97 4.09
N ALA A 272 -6.77 -20.81 3.47
CA ALA A 272 -6.32 -21.83 2.53
C ALA A 272 -5.60 -21.21 1.31
N PHE A 273 -6.16 -20.14 0.74
CA PHE A 273 -5.57 -19.44 -0.40
C PHE A 273 -4.20 -18.82 -0.07
N VAL A 274 -4.06 -18.19 1.10
CA VAL A 274 -2.81 -17.61 1.58
C VAL A 274 -1.75 -18.70 1.79
N CYS A 275 -2.12 -19.79 2.47
CA CYS A 275 -1.23 -20.92 2.72
C CYS A 275 -0.74 -21.58 1.41
N ALA A 276 -1.65 -21.80 0.47
CA ALA A 276 -1.30 -22.35 -0.86
C ALA A 276 -0.34 -21.41 -1.61
N ASN A 277 -0.64 -20.11 -1.62
CA ASN A 277 0.22 -19.10 -2.24
C ASN A 277 1.62 -19.04 -1.61
N ALA A 278 1.71 -19.16 -0.29
CA ALA A 278 3.00 -19.17 0.42
C ALA A 278 3.82 -20.43 0.10
N ALA A 279 3.18 -21.61 0.10
CA ALA A 279 3.84 -22.87 -0.24
C ALA A 279 4.37 -22.86 -1.68
N ILE A 280 3.58 -22.35 -2.63
CA ILE A 280 3.97 -22.26 -4.04
C ILE A 280 5.11 -21.26 -4.25
N SER A 281 5.08 -20.09 -3.60
CA SER A 281 6.20 -19.13 -3.64
C SER A 281 7.50 -19.77 -3.17
N LEU A 282 7.47 -20.49 -2.05
CA LEU A 282 8.65 -21.13 -1.49
C LEU A 282 9.20 -22.24 -2.38
N TRP A 283 8.31 -23.07 -2.94
CA TRP A 283 8.71 -24.12 -3.87
C TRP A 283 9.34 -23.54 -5.15
N ALA A 284 8.75 -22.48 -5.71
CA ALA A 284 9.27 -21.83 -6.92
C ALA A 284 10.67 -21.23 -6.68
N ALA A 285 10.89 -20.62 -5.52
CA ALA A 285 12.19 -20.08 -5.12
C ALA A 285 13.24 -21.19 -4.95
N ARG A 286 12.90 -22.30 -4.28
CA ARG A 286 13.80 -23.46 -4.11
C ARG A 286 14.14 -24.14 -5.45
N ALA A 287 13.21 -24.14 -6.39
CA ALA A 287 13.41 -24.69 -7.72
C ALA A 287 14.19 -23.75 -8.67
N GLY A 288 14.59 -22.55 -8.23
CA GLY A 288 15.28 -21.55 -9.06
C GLY A 288 14.45 -21.09 -10.27
N ARG A 289 13.11 -21.11 -10.16
CA ARG A 289 12.19 -20.77 -11.26
C ARG A 289 11.80 -19.29 -11.27
N GLY A 290 12.60 -18.41 -10.66
CA GLY A 290 12.41 -16.97 -10.72
C GLY A 290 12.48 -16.45 -12.15
N ARG A 291 11.67 -15.43 -12.45
CA ARG A 291 11.67 -14.75 -13.76
C ARG A 291 12.06 -13.28 -13.62
N ASP A 292 12.92 -12.79 -14.51
CA ASP A 292 13.31 -11.38 -14.53
C ASP A 292 12.13 -10.48 -14.90
N SER A 293 11.44 -10.84 -15.99
CA SER A 293 10.23 -10.13 -16.46
C SER A 293 9.13 -10.15 -15.39
N ILE A 294 8.73 -8.95 -14.96
CA ILE A 294 7.62 -8.76 -14.00
C ILE A 294 6.32 -9.27 -14.61
N LEU A 295 6.06 -8.98 -15.89
CA LEU A 295 4.85 -9.40 -16.60
C LEU A 295 4.77 -10.93 -16.70
N ALA A 296 5.88 -11.60 -17.03
CA ALA A 296 5.88 -13.05 -17.10
C ALA A 296 5.69 -13.71 -15.73
N ALA A 297 6.31 -13.16 -14.68
CA ALA A 297 6.11 -13.64 -13.32
C ALA A 297 4.67 -13.42 -12.83
N PHE A 298 4.09 -12.26 -13.17
CA PHE A 298 2.69 -11.93 -12.88
C PHE A 298 1.73 -12.88 -13.59
N GLY A 299 1.90 -13.11 -14.90
CA GLY A 299 1.06 -14.02 -15.67
C GLY A 299 1.04 -15.43 -15.08
N VAL A 300 2.20 -15.97 -14.70
CA VAL A 300 2.26 -17.29 -14.03
C VAL A 300 1.55 -17.28 -12.68
N ARG A 301 1.69 -16.21 -11.90
CA ARG A 301 1.01 -16.07 -10.60
C ARG A 301 -0.51 -16.06 -10.78
N VAL A 302 -1.00 -15.32 -11.76
CA VAL A 302 -2.42 -15.25 -12.10
C VAL A 302 -2.93 -16.63 -12.52
N LEU A 303 -2.25 -17.34 -13.41
CA LEU A 303 -2.65 -18.67 -13.85
C LEU A 303 -2.73 -19.66 -12.68
N ILE A 304 -1.76 -19.64 -11.78
CA ILE A 304 -1.76 -20.46 -10.57
C ILE A 304 -2.97 -20.13 -9.69
N ASN A 305 -3.22 -18.85 -9.44
CA ASN A 305 -4.31 -18.42 -8.56
C ASN A 305 -5.69 -18.69 -9.17
N VAL A 306 -5.85 -18.52 -10.49
CA VAL A 306 -7.05 -18.95 -11.20
C VAL A 306 -7.25 -20.45 -11.05
N GLY A 307 -6.19 -21.26 -11.24
CA GLY A 307 -6.24 -22.71 -11.04
C GLY A 307 -6.65 -23.11 -9.62
N LEU A 308 -6.14 -22.41 -8.59
CA LEU A 308 -6.53 -22.63 -7.20
C LEU A 308 -8.00 -22.33 -6.94
N VAL A 309 -8.52 -21.23 -7.50
CA VAL A 309 -9.93 -20.86 -7.34
C VAL A 309 -10.86 -21.84 -8.06
N VAL A 310 -10.52 -22.23 -9.30
CA VAL A 310 -11.30 -23.23 -10.06
C VAL A 310 -11.29 -24.58 -9.36
N LEU A 311 -10.14 -25.02 -8.83
CA LEU A 311 -10.04 -26.26 -8.07
C LEU A 311 -10.86 -26.19 -6.77
N ALA A 312 -10.83 -25.07 -6.06
CA ALA A 312 -11.62 -24.87 -4.85
C ALA A 312 -13.12 -24.88 -5.15
N ASP A 313 -13.56 -24.24 -6.23
CA ASP A 313 -14.95 -24.22 -6.66
C ASP A 313 -15.45 -25.63 -7.01
N TRP A 314 -14.64 -26.39 -7.75
CA TRP A 314 -14.90 -27.79 -8.07
C TRP A 314 -14.98 -28.68 -6.82
N LEU A 315 -14.04 -28.55 -5.88
CA LEU A 315 -14.00 -29.32 -4.63
C LEU A 315 -15.20 -29.02 -3.71
N LEU A 316 -15.68 -27.79 -3.71
CA LEU A 316 -16.78 -27.34 -2.85
C LEU A 316 -18.16 -27.65 -3.43
N GLY A 317 -18.25 -28.16 -4.66
CA GLY A 317 -19.51 -28.58 -5.28
C GLY A 317 -20.52 -27.43 -5.44
N ARG A 318 -20.06 -26.19 -5.57
CA ARG A 318 -20.91 -25.01 -5.76
C ARG A 318 -21.45 -25.00 -7.20
N GLY A 319 -22.60 -25.64 -7.44
CA GLY A 319 -23.26 -25.62 -8.76
C GLY A 319 -23.66 -24.21 -9.22
N ASP A 320 -23.60 -23.98 -10.54
CA ASP A 320 -24.09 -22.91 -11.46
C ASP A 320 -24.45 -21.47 -10.99
N GLY A 321 -24.33 -21.10 -9.72
CA GLY A 321 -24.78 -19.79 -9.21
C GLY A 321 -23.83 -19.07 -8.22
N GLY A 322 -22.62 -19.57 -7.99
CA GLY A 322 -21.85 -19.19 -6.78
C GLY A 322 -20.82 -18.05 -6.91
N LEU A 323 -20.27 -17.77 -8.09
CA LEU A 323 -19.13 -16.85 -8.24
C LEU A 323 -19.33 -15.88 -9.41
N ASN A 324 -19.41 -14.58 -9.11
CA ASN A 324 -19.27 -13.55 -10.12
C ASN A 324 -17.84 -13.57 -10.66
N LEU A 325 -17.65 -14.14 -11.85
CA LEU A 325 -16.34 -14.33 -12.49
C LEU A 325 -15.56 -13.02 -12.61
N GLY A 326 -16.23 -11.90 -12.89
CA GLY A 326 -15.59 -10.59 -13.00
C GLY A 326 -14.95 -10.15 -11.68
N ASN A 327 -15.68 -10.29 -10.58
CA ASN A 327 -15.16 -9.94 -9.26
C ASN A 327 -14.05 -10.89 -8.81
N ALA A 328 -14.24 -12.20 -9.00
CA ALA A 328 -13.24 -13.20 -8.66
C ALA A 328 -11.92 -12.93 -9.41
N LEU A 329 -11.98 -12.66 -10.71
CA LEU A 329 -10.80 -12.33 -11.52
C LEU A 329 -10.14 -11.03 -11.05
N PHE A 330 -10.90 -9.97 -10.78
CA PHE A 330 -10.36 -8.71 -10.27
C PHE A 330 -9.54 -8.92 -8.99
N PHE A 331 -10.08 -9.67 -8.01
CA PHE A 331 -9.37 -9.96 -6.77
C PHE A 331 -8.18 -10.88 -6.94
N ILE A 332 -8.29 -11.91 -7.80
CA ILE A 332 -7.17 -12.77 -8.14
C ILE A 332 -6.02 -11.95 -8.73
N LEU A 333 -6.31 -11.00 -9.63
CA LEU A 333 -5.30 -10.11 -10.21
C LEU A 333 -4.62 -9.25 -9.13
N LEU A 334 -5.40 -8.62 -8.26
CA LEU A 334 -4.91 -7.80 -7.15
C LEU A 334 -4.01 -8.58 -6.19
N LEU A 335 -4.49 -9.72 -5.68
CA LEU A 335 -3.72 -10.56 -4.74
C LEU A 335 -2.48 -11.15 -5.42
N SER A 336 -2.57 -11.55 -6.69
CA SER A 336 -1.41 -12.02 -7.47
C SER A 336 -0.34 -10.95 -7.58
N LEU A 337 -0.74 -9.70 -7.78
CA LEU A 337 0.18 -8.57 -7.89
C LEU A 337 0.83 -8.26 -6.53
N ILE A 338 0.04 -8.10 -5.47
CA ILE A 338 0.52 -7.80 -4.12
C ILE A 338 1.51 -8.87 -3.65
N THR A 339 1.16 -10.16 -3.80
CA THR A 339 2.04 -11.27 -3.40
C THR A 339 3.31 -11.34 -4.23
N LEU A 340 3.25 -11.05 -5.53
CA LEU A 340 4.42 -10.97 -6.40
C LEU A 340 5.38 -9.84 -6.00
N LEU A 341 4.84 -8.66 -5.70
CA LEU A 341 5.64 -7.50 -5.31
C LEU A 341 6.30 -7.72 -3.94
N ASP A 342 5.57 -8.30 -2.99
CA ASP A 342 6.11 -8.73 -1.70
C ASP A 342 7.31 -9.68 -1.88
N ASP A 343 7.14 -10.75 -2.65
CA ASP A 343 8.20 -11.73 -2.92
C ASP A 343 9.44 -11.11 -3.59
N ARG A 344 9.24 -10.05 -4.39
CA ARG A 344 10.34 -9.34 -5.06
C ARG A 344 11.05 -8.33 -4.16
N TYR A 345 10.31 -7.62 -3.32
CA TYR A 345 10.83 -6.48 -2.56
C TYR A 345 11.40 -6.86 -1.20
N ARG A 346 10.92 -7.96 -0.61
CA ARG A 346 11.37 -8.44 0.70
C ARG A 346 12.87 -8.79 0.74
N PRO A 347 13.45 -9.52 -0.23
CA PRO A 347 14.91 -9.74 -0.27
C PRO A 347 15.73 -8.45 -0.34
N ILE A 348 15.19 -7.42 -1.00
CA ILE A 348 15.86 -6.11 -1.15
C ILE A 348 15.92 -5.40 0.20
N GLN A 349 14.81 -5.39 0.94
CA GLN A 349 14.74 -4.83 2.28
C GLN A 349 15.75 -5.52 3.20
N GLU A 350 15.72 -6.86 3.26
CA GLU A 350 16.60 -7.66 4.11
C GLU A 350 18.07 -7.36 3.82
N ALA A 351 18.47 -7.33 2.55
CA ALA A 351 19.84 -7.01 2.17
C ALA A 351 20.25 -5.58 2.55
N ARG A 352 19.36 -4.59 2.42
CA ARG A 352 19.64 -3.21 2.87
C ARG A 352 19.83 -3.13 4.38
N THR A 353 19.02 -3.86 5.15
CA THR A 353 19.14 -3.90 6.61
C THR A 353 20.41 -4.62 7.08
N ALA A 354 20.77 -5.73 6.43
CA ALA A 354 22.01 -6.46 6.71
C ALA A 354 23.25 -5.61 6.39
N GLY A 355 23.26 -4.91 5.25
CA GLY A 355 24.33 -3.99 4.88
C GLY A 355 24.46 -2.78 5.83
N ALA A 356 23.34 -2.23 6.32
CA ALA A 356 23.36 -1.17 7.32
C ALA A 356 23.92 -1.64 8.68
N GLY A 357 23.64 -2.89 9.06
CA GLY A 357 24.21 -3.52 10.26
C GLY A 357 25.72 -3.74 10.16
N ALA A 358 26.23 -4.13 8.99
CA ALA A 358 27.66 -4.32 8.75
C ALA A 358 28.46 -2.99 8.72
N ALA A 359 27.88 -1.93 8.15
CA ALA A 359 28.49 -0.59 8.13
C ALA A 359 28.48 0.13 9.51
N GLY A 360 27.62 -0.32 10.43
CA GLY A 360 27.52 0.20 11.80
C GLY A 360 28.40 -0.52 12.83
N ALA A 361 29.11 -1.58 12.44
CA ALA A 361 30.06 -2.27 13.31
C ALA A 361 31.39 -1.49 13.36
N PRO A 362 31.86 -1.02 14.53
CA PRO A 362 33.17 -0.39 14.63
C PRO A 362 34.25 -1.46 14.42
N GLY A 363 34.82 -1.54 13.21
CA GLY A 363 36.03 -2.33 12.95
C GLY A 363 36.11 -3.16 11.67
N ALA A 364 35.44 -2.81 10.57
CA ALA A 364 35.73 -3.44 9.27
C ALA A 364 36.61 -2.52 8.40
N PRO A 365 37.78 -3.00 7.89
CA PRO A 365 38.73 -2.16 7.15
C PRO A 365 38.14 -1.76 5.80
N ALA A 366 38.33 -0.49 5.43
CA ALA A 366 38.01 0.01 4.10
C ALA A 366 38.92 -0.68 3.08
N THR A 367 38.38 -1.65 2.32
CA THR A 367 39.05 -2.12 1.11
C THR A 367 38.87 -1.07 0.03
N VAL A 368 39.93 -0.27 -0.14
CA VAL A 368 40.12 0.62 -1.28
C VAL A 368 40.32 -0.28 -2.52
N SER A 369 39.51 -0.06 -3.55
CA SER A 369 39.81 -0.45 -4.92
C SER A 369 39.76 0.79 -5.80
#